data_AF-A0A2U1VEZ2-F1
#
_entry.id   AF-A0A2U1VEZ2-F1
#
_cell.length_a   1.000
_cell.length_b   1.000
_cell.length_c   1.000
_cell.angle_alpha   90.00
_cell.angle_beta   90.00
_cell.angle_gamma   90.00
#
_symmetry.space_group_name_H-M   'P 1'
#
loop_
_entity.id
_entity.type
_entity.pdbx_description
1 polymer ?
#
loop_
_entity_poly.entity_id
_entity_poly.type
_entity_poly.pdbx_seq_one_letter_code
_entity_poly.pdbx_strand_id
1 'polypeptide(L)'
;MIDKTLFDPALFDPAWLASLSAEVPRDEALARARPVVEAAIARVDAAGAMALARIDGLVAAAALDAIPALLVAETAELPEAAATAERSIHDLMSRVAYKRRELMPLFPPLIERVAASHAAALAACGAARWRLMAARARLQPGRPSSPIQGAGTRYVKSDHFDARAAESLPAIDRTRADRILKRLGEAPVPDELELRPLDDGDDLWTIKAGGLNRFILRVARDRRGPFYMVEDVGPQAG
;
A
#
# COMPACT_ATOMS: atom_id res chain seq x y z
N MET A 1 -0.31 12.57 -6.54
CA MET A 1 -1.26 11.71 -7.29
C MET A 1 -2.21 11.01 -6.32
N ILE A 2 -1.73 10.64 -5.13
CA ILE A 2 -2.54 10.70 -3.91
C ILE A 2 -2.19 12.05 -3.26
N ASP A 3 -3.18 12.79 -2.78
CA ASP A 3 -2.93 14.10 -2.18
C ASP A 3 -2.18 13.91 -0.85
N LYS A 4 -1.05 14.59 -0.65
CA LYS A 4 -0.29 14.55 0.62
C LYS A 4 -1.14 15.06 1.79
N THR A 5 -2.24 15.76 1.48
CA THR A 5 -3.26 16.25 2.41
C THR A 5 -4.33 15.22 2.75
N LEU A 6 -4.10 13.93 2.49
CA LEU A 6 -4.95 12.82 2.97
C LEU A 6 -5.40 13.03 4.42
N PHE A 7 -4.56 13.72 5.20
CA PHE A 7 -4.93 14.40 6.43
C PHE A 7 -4.41 15.84 6.41
N ASP A 8 -5.33 16.80 6.34
CA ASP A 8 -5.01 18.21 6.50
C ASP A 8 -4.35 18.42 7.89
N PRO A 9 -3.13 19.03 7.96
CA PRO A 9 -2.50 19.36 9.23
C PRO A 9 -3.37 20.28 10.13
N ALA A 10 -4.40 20.92 9.57
CA ALA A 10 -5.40 21.69 10.31
C ALA A 10 -6.68 20.88 10.61
N LEU A 11 -6.56 19.65 11.13
CA LEU A 11 -7.71 18.92 11.71
C LEU A 11 -8.48 19.76 12.75
N PHE A 12 -7.84 20.76 13.34
CA PHE A 12 -8.46 21.71 14.24
C PHE A 12 -8.01 23.14 13.92
N ASP A 13 -8.95 24.09 13.96
CA ASP A 13 -8.61 25.53 13.96
C ASP A 13 -7.79 25.85 15.22
N PRO A 14 -6.56 26.39 15.13
CA PRO A 14 -5.73 26.72 16.29
C PRO A 14 -6.45 27.53 17.39
N ALA A 15 -7.47 28.32 17.04
CA ALA A 15 -8.24 29.14 17.96
C ALA A 15 -9.28 28.34 18.78
N TRP A 16 -9.64 27.11 18.39
CA TRP A 16 -10.74 26.37 19.03
C TRP A 16 -10.51 26.14 20.52
N LEU A 17 -9.30 25.72 20.90
CA LEU A 17 -8.86 25.52 22.28
C LEU A 17 -8.73 26.84 23.06
N ALA A 18 -8.51 27.96 22.40
CA ALA A 18 -8.46 29.27 23.05
C ALA A 18 -9.86 29.73 23.49
N SER A 19 -10.91 29.30 22.77
CA SER A 19 -12.31 29.59 23.12
C SER A 19 -12.83 28.83 24.35
N LEU A 20 -12.03 27.88 24.89
CA LEU A 20 -12.33 27.04 26.05
C LEU A 20 -11.43 27.43 27.24
N SER A 21 -11.40 28.72 27.59
CA SER A 21 -10.57 29.25 28.69
C SER A 21 -10.90 28.61 30.04
N ALA A 22 -9.95 28.70 31.00
CA ALA A 22 -10.05 28.20 32.38
C ALA A 22 -11.40 28.45 33.07
N GLU A 23 -12.03 29.57 32.76
CA GLU A 23 -13.24 30.09 33.39
C GLU A 23 -14.53 29.42 32.88
N VAL A 24 -14.50 28.75 31.73
CA VAL A 24 -15.67 28.03 31.19
C VAL A 24 -15.95 26.78 32.03
N PRO A 25 -17.16 26.62 32.59
CA PRO A 25 -17.53 25.43 33.35
C PRO A 25 -17.27 24.13 32.57
N ARG A 26 -16.88 23.07 33.30
CA ARG A 26 -16.53 21.77 32.72
C ARG A 26 -17.57 21.24 31.72
N ASP A 27 -18.84 21.23 32.12
CA ASP A 27 -19.91 20.65 31.31
C ASP A 27 -20.16 21.45 30.03
N GLU A 28 -20.03 22.78 30.11
CA GLU A 28 -20.12 23.68 28.96
C GLU A 28 -18.92 23.52 28.02
N ALA A 29 -17.71 23.35 28.56
CA ALA A 29 -16.52 23.08 27.76
C ALA A 29 -16.62 21.73 27.03
N LEU A 30 -17.12 20.68 27.70
CA LEU A 30 -17.38 19.38 27.08
C LEU A 30 -18.45 19.45 25.99
N ALA A 31 -19.54 20.17 26.24
CA ALA A 31 -20.62 20.37 25.27
C ALA A 31 -20.14 21.11 24.02
N ARG A 32 -19.24 22.08 24.16
CA ARG A 32 -18.63 22.82 23.02
C ARG A 32 -17.56 22.02 22.29
N ALA A 33 -16.76 21.23 23.01
CA ALA A 33 -15.66 20.46 22.41
C ALA A 33 -16.14 19.24 21.60
N ARG A 34 -17.20 18.56 22.06
CA ARG A 34 -17.74 17.36 21.42
C ARG A 34 -18.04 17.53 19.91
N PRO A 35 -18.83 18.52 19.46
CA PRO A 35 -19.11 18.69 18.02
C PRO A 35 -17.86 19.02 17.20
N VAL A 36 -16.84 19.66 17.81
CA VAL A 36 -15.57 19.95 17.12
C VAL A 36 -14.79 18.66 16.85
N VAL A 37 -14.72 17.76 17.84
CA VAL A 37 -14.06 16.46 17.67
C VAL A 37 -14.84 15.56 16.71
N GLU A 38 -16.18 15.53 16.80
CA GLU A 38 -17.03 14.79 15.86
C GLU A 38 -16.86 15.30 14.42
N ALA A 39 -16.80 16.63 14.22
CA ALA A 39 -16.52 17.21 12.92
C ALA A 39 -15.11 16.90 12.39
N ALA A 40 -14.12 16.73 13.27
CA ALA A 40 -12.78 16.28 12.89
C ALA A 40 -12.79 14.82 12.42
N ILE A 41 -13.49 13.94 13.14
CA ILE A 41 -13.69 12.55 12.74
C ILE A 41 -14.40 12.46 11.38
N ALA A 42 -15.47 13.22 11.18
CA ALA A 42 -16.19 13.23 9.90
C ALA A 42 -15.31 13.68 8.72
N ARG A 43 -14.40 14.65 8.95
CA ARG A 43 -13.44 15.11 7.93
C ARG A 43 -12.39 14.04 7.61
N VAL A 44 -11.89 13.34 8.62
CA VAL A 44 -11.00 12.18 8.45
C VAL A 44 -11.67 11.11 7.59
N ASP A 45 -12.92 10.78 7.89
CA ASP A 45 -13.68 9.75 7.17
C ASP A 45 -13.90 10.13 5.71
N ALA A 46 -14.30 11.38 5.47
CA ALA A 46 -14.49 11.90 4.11
C ALA A 46 -13.18 11.87 3.32
N ALA A 47 -12.06 12.28 3.92
CA ALA A 47 -10.75 12.27 3.28
C ALA A 47 -10.29 10.84 2.95
N GLY A 48 -10.45 9.91 3.91
CA GLY A 48 -10.17 8.49 3.70
C GLY A 48 -11.00 7.90 2.56
N ALA A 49 -12.32 8.14 2.56
CA ALA A 49 -13.21 7.67 1.50
C ALA A 49 -12.84 8.24 0.12
N MET A 50 -12.50 9.53 0.04
CA MET A 50 -12.05 10.16 -1.20
C MET A 50 -10.75 9.56 -1.73
N ALA A 51 -9.80 9.23 -0.85
CA ALA A 51 -8.55 8.60 -1.25
C ALA A 51 -8.78 7.18 -1.79
N LEU A 52 -9.62 6.38 -1.11
CA LEU A 52 -10.00 5.05 -1.58
C LEU A 52 -10.69 5.11 -2.95
N ALA A 53 -11.67 6.00 -3.12
CA ALA A 53 -12.35 6.19 -4.39
C ALA A 53 -11.41 6.59 -5.53
N ARG A 54 -10.39 7.42 -5.23
CA ARG A 54 -9.36 7.80 -6.20
C ARG A 54 -8.48 6.60 -6.60
N ILE A 55 -8.05 5.79 -5.63
CA ILE A 55 -7.27 4.58 -5.88
C ILE A 55 -8.07 3.58 -6.72
N ASP A 56 -9.34 3.36 -6.38
CA ASP A 56 -10.24 2.48 -7.13
C ASP A 56 -10.45 2.99 -8.56
N GLY A 57 -10.55 4.31 -8.75
CA GLY A 57 -10.63 4.93 -10.08
C GLY A 57 -9.42 4.62 -10.97
N LEU A 58 -8.20 4.58 -10.41
CA LEU A 58 -6.98 4.20 -11.15
C LEU A 58 -7.04 2.74 -11.63
N VAL A 59 -7.52 1.84 -10.77
CA VAL A 59 -7.68 0.43 -11.12
C VAL A 59 -8.76 0.24 -12.17
N ALA A 60 -9.92 0.88 -12.01
CA ALA A 60 -11.04 0.81 -12.94
C ALA A 60 -10.67 1.33 -14.34
N ALA A 61 -9.84 2.38 -14.40
CA ALA A 61 -9.33 2.94 -15.66
C ALA A 61 -8.14 2.17 -16.24
N ALA A 62 -7.66 1.12 -15.58
CA ALA A 62 -6.42 0.40 -15.93
C ALA A 62 -5.22 1.34 -16.17
N ALA A 63 -5.06 2.37 -15.32
CA ALA A 63 -4.05 3.41 -15.45
C ALA A 63 -2.64 2.87 -15.13
N LEU A 64 -2.00 2.19 -16.10
CA LEU A 64 -0.70 1.54 -15.92
C LEU A 64 0.44 2.52 -15.60
N ASP A 65 0.33 3.76 -16.07
CA ASP A 65 1.26 4.86 -15.81
C ASP A 65 1.24 5.32 -14.35
N ALA A 66 0.20 4.97 -13.59
CA ALA A 66 0.12 5.26 -12.15
C ALA A 66 0.97 4.32 -11.28
N ILE A 67 1.46 3.19 -11.81
CA ILE A 67 2.23 2.19 -11.03
C ILE A 67 3.41 2.80 -10.26
N PRO A 68 4.30 3.63 -10.88
CA PRO A 68 5.42 4.23 -10.16
C PRO A 68 4.96 5.18 -9.05
N ALA A 69 3.91 5.96 -9.29
CA ALA A 69 3.39 6.89 -8.31
C ALA A 69 2.72 6.17 -7.12
N LEU A 70 2.02 5.06 -7.38
CA LEU A 70 1.48 4.20 -6.32
C LEU A 70 2.59 3.57 -5.49
N LEU A 71 3.70 3.16 -6.11
CA LEU A 71 4.85 2.64 -5.37
C LEU A 71 5.42 3.72 -4.43
N VAL A 72 5.66 4.93 -4.94
CA VAL A 72 6.14 6.05 -4.13
C VAL A 72 5.16 6.36 -2.98
N ALA A 73 3.86 6.37 -3.27
CA ALA A 73 2.85 6.61 -2.25
C ALA A 73 2.83 5.53 -1.17
N GLU A 74 2.90 4.25 -1.55
CA GLU A 74 2.95 3.10 -0.64
C GLU A 74 4.21 3.12 0.24
N THR A 75 5.38 3.38 -0.36
CA THR A 75 6.67 3.21 0.36
C THR A 75 7.14 4.44 1.12
N ALA A 76 6.66 5.64 0.75
CA ALA A 76 7.18 6.88 1.30
C ALA A 76 6.07 7.86 1.73
N GLU A 77 5.14 8.19 0.84
CA GLU A 77 4.21 9.31 1.12
C GLU A 77 3.15 8.96 2.18
N LEU A 78 2.50 7.80 2.08
CA LEU A 78 1.50 7.36 3.05
C LEU A 78 2.09 7.08 4.44
N PRO A 79 3.26 6.40 4.56
CA PRO A 79 3.94 6.27 5.85
C PRO A 79 4.32 7.62 6.47
N GLU A 80 4.88 8.55 5.69
CA GLU A 80 5.25 9.87 6.22
C GLU A 80 4.03 10.70 6.64
N ALA A 81 2.93 10.61 5.88
CA ALA A 81 1.67 11.25 6.23
C ALA A 81 1.11 10.68 7.55
N ALA A 82 1.16 9.37 7.75
CA ALA A 82 0.74 8.72 8.99
C ALA A 82 1.58 9.18 10.19
N ALA A 83 2.90 9.21 10.04
CA ALA A 83 3.81 9.69 11.07
C ALA A 83 3.58 11.18 11.40
N THR A 84 3.27 12.01 10.39
CA THR A 84 2.93 13.42 10.59
C THR A 84 1.61 13.60 11.33
N ALA A 85 0.59 12.81 10.99
CA ALA A 85 -0.69 12.83 11.67
C ALA A 85 -0.56 12.41 13.14
N GLU A 86 0.22 11.37 13.42
CA GLU A 86 0.50 10.91 14.79
C GLU A 86 1.17 12.02 15.63
N ARG A 87 2.22 12.66 15.10
CA ARG A 87 2.89 13.79 15.77
C ARG A 87 1.91 14.94 16.04
N SER A 88 1.08 15.28 15.06
CA SER A 88 0.10 16.38 15.17
C SER A 88 -0.96 16.11 16.23
N ILE A 89 -1.45 14.87 16.32
CA ILE A 89 -2.36 14.42 17.37
C ILE A 89 -1.68 14.47 18.73
N HIS A 90 -0.43 14.01 18.84
CA HIS A 90 0.32 14.08 20.09
C HIS A 90 0.48 15.52 20.61
N ASP A 91 0.82 16.45 19.72
CA ASP A 91 0.94 17.88 20.05
C ASP A 91 -0.40 18.50 20.45
N LEU A 92 -1.49 18.09 19.79
CA LEU A 92 -2.84 18.50 20.18
C LEU A 92 -3.18 18.00 21.58
N MET A 93 -2.98 16.71 21.83
CA MET A 93 -3.30 16.07 23.12
C MET A 93 -2.48 16.67 24.26
N SER A 94 -1.21 17.02 24.02
CA SER A 94 -0.38 17.72 24.99
C SER A 94 -0.93 19.10 25.35
N ARG A 95 -1.41 19.86 24.35
CA ARG A 95 -2.05 21.17 24.56
C ARG A 95 -3.39 21.05 25.29
N VAL A 96 -4.20 20.04 24.95
CA VAL A 96 -5.46 19.74 25.63
C VAL A 96 -5.20 19.35 27.08
N ALA A 97 -4.26 18.45 27.34
CA ALA A 97 -3.89 18.02 28.69
C ALA A 97 -3.44 19.19 29.57
N TYR A 98 -2.71 20.15 28.99
CA TYR A 98 -2.26 21.35 29.70
C TYR A 98 -3.41 22.34 29.99
N LYS A 99 -4.29 22.63 29.02
CA LYS A 99 -5.34 23.64 29.17
C LYS A 99 -6.64 23.12 29.80
N ARG A 100 -7.02 21.89 29.47
CA ARG A 100 -8.37 21.30 29.64
C ARG A 100 -8.30 19.76 29.68
N ARG A 101 -7.64 19.20 30.69
CA ARG A 101 -7.42 17.74 30.82
C ARG A 101 -8.71 16.93 30.79
N GLU A 102 -9.83 17.49 31.25
CA GLU A 102 -11.14 16.85 31.23
C GLU A 102 -11.66 16.51 29.82
N LEU A 103 -11.13 17.13 28.76
CA LEU A 103 -11.52 16.87 27.37
C LEU A 103 -10.82 15.64 26.78
N MET A 104 -9.75 15.15 27.41
CA MET A 104 -8.95 14.01 26.93
C MET A 104 -9.78 12.77 26.53
N PRO A 105 -10.86 12.40 27.26
CA PRO A 105 -11.68 11.24 26.89
C PRO A 105 -12.43 11.38 25.55
N LEU A 106 -12.49 12.57 24.93
CA LEU A 106 -13.16 12.76 23.63
C LEU A 106 -12.32 12.30 22.43
N PHE A 107 -11.00 12.20 22.60
CA PHE A 107 -10.06 12.02 21.49
C PHE A 107 -9.74 10.58 21.06
N PRO A 108 -9.86 9.51 21.89
CA PRO A 108 -9.54 8.15 21.45
C PRO A 108 -10.22 7.73 20.13
N PRO A 109 -11.52 8.02 19.90
CA PRO A 109 -12.16 7.71 18.61
C PRO A 109 -11.50 8.39 17.41
N LEU A 110 -11.01 9.62 17.56
CA LEU A 110 -10.29 10.32 16.48
C LEU A 110 -8.95 9.65 16.17
N ILE A 111 -8.20 9.26 17.20
CA ILE A 111 -6.90 8.59 17.06
C ILE A 111 -7.08 7.27 16.30
N GLU A 112 -8.05 6.46 16.74
CA GLU A 112 -8.39 5.20 16.10
C GLU A 112 -8.78 5.40 14.64
N ARG A 113 -9.56 6.45 14.34
CA ARG A 113 -10.04 6.70 13.00
C ARG A 113 -8.97 7.19 12.02
N VAL A 114 -8.04 8.02 12.49
CA VAL A 114 -6.88 8.45 11.71
C VAL A 114 -5.98 7.24 11.40
N ALA A 115 -5.67 6.42 12.40
CA ALA A 115 -4.86 5.22 12.22
C ALA A 115 -5.51 4.23 11.23
N ALA A 116 -6.80 3.94 11.40
CA ALA A 116 -7.54 3.04 10.53
C ALA A 116 -7.59 3.54 9.07
N SER A 117 -7.77 4.84 8.87
CA SER A 117 -7.87 5.43 7.53
C SER A 117 -6.51 5.40 6.79
N HIS A 118 -5.41 5.67 7.49
CA HIS A 118 -4.07 5.49 6.90
C HIS A 118 -3.77 4.04 6.55
N ALA A 119 -4.08 3.11 7.46
CA ALA A 119 -3.87 1.67 7.20
C ALA A 119 -4.69 1.20 5.99
N ALA A 120 -5.96 1.63 5.88
CA ALA A 120 -6.82 1.31 4.74
C ALA A 120 -6.26 1.90 3.43
N ALA A 121 -5.82 3.15 3.43
CA ALA A 121 -5.23 3.78 2.24
C ALA A 121 -3.94 3.07 1.80
N LEU A 122 -3.07 2.69 2.74
CA LEU A 122 -1.84 1.95 2.44
C LEU A 122 -2.13 0.57 1.82
N ALA A 123 -3.05 -0.18 2.44
CA ALA A 123 -3.48 -1.48 1.92
C ALA A 123 -4.10 -1.37 0.52
N ALA A 124 -5.00 -0.39 0.31
CA ALA A 124 -5.61 -0.14 -0.98
C ALA A 124 -4.59 0.25 -2.05
N CYS A 125 -3.59 1.08 -1.69
CA CYS A 125 -2.52 1.49 -2.60
C CYS A 125 -1.69 0.28 -3.08
N GLY A 126 -1.24 -0.56 -2.14
CA GLY A 126 -0.48 -1.77 -2.48
C GLY A 126 -1.30 -2.75 -3.33
N ALA A 127 -2.58 -2.95 -2.99
CA ALA A 127 -3.48 -3.82 -3.74
C ALA A 127 -3.73 -3.29 -5.18
N ALA A 128 -3.96 -1.99 -5.33
CA ALA A 128 -4.14 -1.34 -6.62
C ALA A 128 -2.88 -1.45 -7.49
N ARG A 129 -1.70 -1.18 -6.90
CA ARG A 129 -0.42 -1.32 -7.61
C ARG A 129 -0.24 -2.76 -8.11
N TRP A 130 -0.48 -3.76 -7.26
CA TRP A 130 -0.33 -5.17 -7.64
C TRP A 130 -1.30 -5.58 -8.77
N ARG A 131 -2.56 -5.12 -8.71
CA ARG A 131 -3.54 -5.33 -9.79
C ARG A 131 -3.14 -4.68 -11.10
N LEU A 132 -2.63 -3.45 -11.06
CA LEU A 132 -2.16 -2.75 -12.26
C LEU A 132 -0.90 -3.40 -12.84
N MET A 133 0.02 -3.91 -12.02
CA MET A 133 1.17 -4.71 -12.49
C MET A 133 0.72 -5.99 -13.20
N ALA A 134 -0.28 -6.68 -12.66
CA ALA A 134 -0.89 -7.85 -13.31
C ALA A 134 -1.53 -7.47 -14.66
N ALA A 135 -2.31 -6.39 -14.71
CA ALA A 135 -2.90 -5.88 -15.94
C ALA A 135 -1.82 -5.51 -16.98
N ARG A 136 -0.72 -4.86 -16.55
CA ARG A 136 0.44 -4.55 -17.40
C ARG A 136 1.06 -5.82 -17.97
N ALA A 137 1.29 -6.84 -17.16
CA ALA A 137 1.86 -8.11 -17.61
C ALA A 137 1.01 -8.81 -18.67
N ARG A 138 -0.32 -8.63 -18.64
CA ARG A 138 -1.24 -9.14 -19.67
C ARG A 138 -1.18 -8.33 -20.96
N LEU A 139 -1.22 -7.01 -20.86
CA LEU A 139 -1.30 -6.11 -22.01
C LEU A 139 0.04 -5.95 -22.75
N GLN A 140 1.15 -6.07 -22.03
CA GLN A 140 2.50 -5.83 -22.52
C GLN A 140 3.45 -6.97 -22.11
N PRO A 141 3.20 -8.21 -22.59
CA PRO A 141 4.03 -9.35 -22.23
C PRO A 141 5.44 -9.17 -22.80
N GLY A 142 6.45 -9.40 -21.98
CA GLY A 142 7.83 -9.37 -22.44
C GLY A 142 8.20 -10.59 -23.28
N ARG A 143 9.35 -10.51 -23.96
CA ARG A 143 9.96 -11.67 -24.62
C ARG A 143 10.97 -12.32 -23.67
N PRO A 144 11.26 -13.63 -23.82
CA PRO A 144 12.36 -14.26 -23.08
C PRO A 144 13.67 -13.49 -23.32
N SER A 145 14.34 -13.06 -22.25
CA SER A 145 15.60 -12.30 -22.33
C SER A 145 16.84 -13.14 -22.07
N SER A 146 16.65 -14.38 -21.64
CA SER A 146 17.71 -15.31 -21.27
C SER A 146 17.38 -16.72 -21.74
N PRO A 147 18.35 -17.65 -21.76
CA PRO A 147 18.05 -19.06 -21.92
C PRO A 147 17.07 -19.52 -20.84
N ILE A 148 16.19 -20.47 -21.20
CA ILE A 148 15.28 -21.11 -20.23
C ILE A 148 16.13 -21.85 -19.18
N GLN A 149 15.83 -21.57 -17.92
CA GLN A 149 16.48 -22.11 -16.72
C GLN A 149 15.59 -23.15 -16.03
N GLY A 150 16.15 -23.82 -15.01
CA GLY A 150 15.48 -24.84 -14.21
C GLY A 150 15.77 -26.26 -14.72
N ALA A 151 16.19 -27.14 -13.81
CA ALA A 151 16.40 -28.56 -14.10
C ALA A 151 15.08 -29.35 -14.05
N GLY A 152 14.14 -28.90 -13.23
CA GLY A 152 12.78 -29.40 -13.10
C GLY A 152 11.79 -28.49 -13.81
N THR A 153 11.14 -27.62 -13.03
CA THR A 153 10.21 -26.63 -13.58
C THR A 153 10.97 -25.57 -14.37
N ARG A 154 10.55 -25.36 -15.62
CA ARG A 154 11.25 -24.48 -16.56
C ARG A 154 10.79 -23.04 -16.39
N TYR A 155 11.73 -22.10 -16.34
CA TYR A 155 11.40 -20.67 -16.25
C TYR A 155 12.39 -19.77 -16.99
N VAL A 156 12.00 -18.52 -17.25
CA VAL A 156 12.86 -17.51 -17.89
C VAL A 156 12.45 -16.10 -17.46
N LYS A 157 13.40 -15.17 -17.36
CA LYS A 157 13.12 -13.74 -17.17
C LYS A 157 12.64 -13.11 -18.49
N SER A 158 11.72 -12.15 -18.41
CA SER A 158 11.40 -11.31 -19.56
C SER A 158 12.47 -10.23 -19.81
N ASP A 159 12.48 -9.65 -21.00
CA ASP A 159 13.33 -8.49 -21.38
C ASP A 159 13.04 -7.22 -20.57
N HIS A 160 11.82 -7.10 -20.06
CA HIS A 160 11.44 -5.98 -19.20
C HIS A 160 11.61 -6.28 -17.71
N PHE A 161 11.86 -7.53 -17.30
CA PHE A 161 11.84 -7.92 -15.89
C PHE A 161 12.89 -7.19 -15.04
N ASP A 162 14.17 -7.18 -15.45
CA ASP A 162 15.23 -6.65 -14.59
C ASP A 162 15.09 -5.13 -14.38
N ALA A 163 14.60 -4.39 -15.38
CA ALA A 163 14.26 -2.98 -15.25
C ALA A 163 13.13 -2.78 -14.22
N ARG A 164 12.04 -3.56 -14.34
CA ARG A 164 10.91 -3.52 -13.40
C ARG A 164 11.31 -3.90 -11.98
N ALA A 165 12.19 -4.90 -11.83
CA ALA A 165 12.73 -5.31 -10.54
C ALA A 165 13.60 -4.22 -9.90
N ALA A 166 14.37 -3.46 -10.70
CA ALA A 166 15.15 -2.33 -10.22
C ALA A 166 14.27 -1.16 -9.73
N GLU A 167 13.13 -0.93 -10.37
CA GLU A 167 12.16 0.08 -9.95
C GLU A 167 11.39 -0.34 -8.69
N SER A 168 11.02 -1.62 -8.60
CA SER A 168 10.07 -2.11 -7.58
C SER A 168 10.72 -2.60 -6.30
N LEU A 169 12.02 -2.91 -6.31
CA LEU A 169 12.70 -3.56 -5.18
C LEU A 169 14.04 -2.90 -4.80
N PRO A 170 14.32 -2.76 -3.49
CA PRO A 170 15.67 -2.45 -3.00
C PRO A 170 16.71 -3.50 -3.43
N ALA A 171 17.99 -3.11 -3.49
CA ALA A 171 19.09 -3.99 -3.93
C ALA A 171 19.20 -5.32 -3.16
N ILE A 172 18.98 -5.29 -1.85
CA ILE A 172 19.02 -6.49 -1.00
C ILE A 172 17.88 -7.47 -1.33
N ASP A 173 16.69 -6.93 -1.61
CA ASP A 173 15.51 -7.73 -1.94
C ASP A 173 15.62 -8.30 -3.35
N ARG A 174 16.24 -7.59 -4.30
CA ARG A 174 16.55 -8.16 -5.64
C ARG A 174 17.43 -9.40 -5.54
N THR A 175 18.50 -9.34 -4.74
CA THR A 175 19.38 -10.51 -4.52
C THR A 175 18.64 -11.67 -3.84
N ARG A 176 17.70 -11.37 -2.93
CA ARG A 176 16.85 -12.40 -2.30
C ARG A 176 15.88 -13.00 -3.32
N ALA A 177 15.20 -12.16 -4.09
CA ALA A 177 14.25 -12.55 -5.11
C ALA A 177 14.91 -13.45 -6.18
N ASP A 178 16.09 -13.09 -6.67
CA ASP A 178 16.86 -13.91 -7.61
C ASP A 178 17.24 -15.29 -7.03
N ARG A 179 17.57 -15.35 -5.73
CA ARG A 179 17.83 -16.63 -5.05
C ARG A 179 16.56 -17.49 -4.98
N ILE A 180 15.42 -16.89 -4.66
CA ILE A 180 14.14 -17.62 -4.62
C ILE A 180 13.69 -18.04 -6.01
N LEU A 181 13.89 -17.21 -7.03
CA LEU A 181 13.54 -17.54 -8.41
C LEU A 181 14.29 -18.79 -8.90
N LYS A 182 15.56 -18.98 -8.51
CA LYS A 182 16.30 -20.22 -8.82
C LYS A 182 15.63 -21.48 -8.29
N ARG A 183 14.91 -21.35 -7.16
CA ARG A 183 14.19 -22.46 -6.53
C ARG A 183 12.92 -22.85 -7.28
N LEU A 184 12.34 -21.94 -8.07
CA LEU A 184 11.31 -22.30 -9.04
C LEU A 184 11.83 -23.38 -10.00
N GLY A 185 13.14 -23.46 -10.25
CA GLY A 185 13.77 -24.45 -11.11
C GLY A 185 13.87 -25.87 -10.56
N GLU A 186 13.50 -26.09 -9.30
CA GLU A 186 13.57 -27.38 -8.61
C GLU A 186 12.43 -28.33 -9.07
N ALA A 187 12.58 -29.63 -8.80
CA ALA A 187 11.57 -30.66 -9.03
C ALA A 187 11.46 -31.60 -7.80
N PRO A 188 10.34 -31.58 -7.06
CA PRO A 188 9.17 -30.71 -7.24
C PRO A 188 9.47 -29.23 -6.93
N VAL A 189 8.58 -28.31 -7.33
CA VAL A 189 8.65 -26.92 -6.86
C VAL A 189 8.40 -26.92 -5.34
N PRO A 190 9.27 -26.33 -4.52
CA PRO A 190 9.08 -26.32 -3.07
C PRO A 190 7.77 -25.63 -2.66
N ASP A 191 7.05 -26.24 -1.71
CA ASP A 191 5.74 -25.74 -1.26
C ASP A 191 5.84 -24.32 -0.68
N GLU A 192 6.97 -23.94 -0.08
CA GLU A 192 7.16 -22.59 0.46
C GLU A 192 7.19 -21.48 -0.61
N LEU A 193 7.34 -21.81 -1.90
CA LEU A 193 7.18 -20.83 -2.98
C LEU A 193 5.72 -20.44 -3.20
N GLU A 194 4.76 -21.24 -2.71
CA GLU A 194 3.32 -21.02 -2.88
C GLU A 194 2.94 -20.72 -4.33
N LEU A 195 3.37 -21.58 -5.25
CA LEU A 195 3.03 -21.48 -6.67
C LEU A 195 1.53 -21.70 -6.86
N ARG A 196 0.84 -20.66 -7.31
CA ARG A 196 -0.62 -20.69 -7.52
C ARG A 196 -1.04 -19.70 -8.61
N PRO A 197 -2.24 -19.88 -9.22
CA PRO A 197 -2.84 -18.88 -10.09
C PRO A 197 -2.96 -17.52 -9.36
N LEU A 198 -2.78 -16.42 -10.09
CA LEU A 198 -2.83 -15.07 -9.53
C LEU A 198 -4.27 -14.59 -9.30
N ASP A 199 -5.20 -15.00 -10.15
CA ASP A 199 -6.64 -14.77 -10.06
C ASP A 199 -7.40 -16.02 -10.57
N ASP A 200 -8.71 -15.90 -10.81
CA ASP A 200 -9.53 -16.97 -11.38
C ASP A 200 -9.21 -17.24 -12.87
N GLY A 201 -8.23 -16.54 -13.44
CA GLY A 201 -7.71 -16.76 -14.78
C GLY A 201 -6.51 -17.71 -14.83
N ASP A 202 -6.36 -18.42 -15.95
CA ASP A 202 -5.30 -19.43 -16.12
C ASP A 202 -3.98 -18.86 -16.67
N ASP A 203 -3.92 -17.57 -17.00
CA ASP A 203 -2.83 -16.96 -17.75
C ASP A 203 -1.66 -16.49 -16.88
N LEU A 204 -1.96 -15.98 -15.69
CA LEU A 204 -0.98 -15.47 -14.73
C LEU A 204 -0.94 -16.29 -13.44
N TRP A 205 0.28 -16.46 -12.95
CA TRP A 205 0.63 -17.22 -11.75
C TRP A 205 1.47 -16.36 -10.83
N THR A 206 1.57 -16.76 -9.57
CA THR A 206 2.40 -16.09 -8.59
C THR A 206 3.11 -17.04 -7.66
N ILE A 207 4.32 -16.66 -7.26
CA ILE A 207 5.12 -17.31 -6.22
C ILE A 207 5.66 -16.25 -5.27
N LYS A 208 6.04 -16.65 -4.06
CA LYS A 208 6.83 -15.82 -3.15
C LYS A 208 8.17 -15.45 -3.81
N ALA A 209 8.58 -14.20 -3.62
CA ALA A 209 9.90 -13.66 -3.98
C ALA A 209 10.74 -13.29 -2.74
N GLY A 210 10.20 -13.55 -1.53
CA GLY A 210 10.86 -13.33 -0.25
C GLY A 210 10.42 -12.03 0.42
N GLY A 211 10.40 -12.03 1.76
CA GLY A 211 9.73 -10.95 2.50
C GLY A 211 8.24 -10.91 2.12
N LEU A 212 7.74 -9.71 1.82
CA LEU A 212 6.36 -9.48 1.36
C LEU A 212 6.23 -9.51 -0.18
N ASN A 213 7.34 -9.74 -0.89
CA ASN A 213 7.37 -9.66 -2.35
C ASN A 213 6.93 -10.95 -3.01
N ARG A 214 6.33 -10.82 -4.19
CA ARG A 214 5.94 -11.93 -5.05
C ARG A 214 6.28 -11.66 -6.51
N PHE A 215 6.45 -12.73 -7.26
CA PHE A 215 6.60 -12.68 -8.71
C PHE A 215 5.23 -12.77 -9.40
N ILE A 216 5.11 -12.11 -10.55
CA ILE A 216 4.08 -12.38 -11.56
C ILE A 216 4.73 -13.24 -12.63
N LEU A 217 4.16 -14.42 -12.83
CA LEU A 217 4.59 -15.40 -13.81
C LEU A 217 3.51 -15.53 -14.87
N ARG A 218 3.90 -15.77 -16.11
CA ARG A 218 3.00 -16.14 -17.20
C ARG A 218 3.37 -17.52 -17.71
N VAL A 219 2.37 -18.38 -17.94
CA VAL A 219 2.62 -19.68 -18.55
C VAL A 219 2.79 -19.49 -20.06
N ALA A 220 3.93 -19.93 -20.57
CA ALA A 220 4.22 -19.99 -22.00
C ALA A 220 4.56 -21.43 -22.39
N ARG A 221 4.58 -21.72 -23.70
CA ARG A 221 4.91 -23.05 -24.23
C ARG A 221 5.93 -22.94 -25.34
N ASP A 222 6.85 -23.88 -25.37
CA ASP A 222 7.72 -24.13 -26.52
C ASP A 222 7.65 -25.59 -26.94
N ARG A 223 8.53 -26.00 -27.87
CA ARG A 223 8.58 -27.38 -28.38
C ARG A 223 8.88 -28.43 -27.30
N ARG A 224 9.46 -28.04 -26.16
CA ARG A 224 9.82 -28.92 -25.04
C ARG A 224 8.76 -28.91 -23.92
N GLY A 225 7.67 -28.15 -24.07
CA GLY A 225 6.57 -28.09 -23.11
C GLY A 225 6.38 -26.71 -22.46
N PRO A 226 5.59 -26.63 -21.39
CA PRO A 226 5.33 -25.37 -20.69
C PRO A 226 6.55 -24.86 -19.93
N PHE A 227 6.62 -23.54 -19.75
CA PHE A 227 7.58 -22.85 -18.91
C PHE A 227 6.96 -21.56 -18.35
N TYR A 228 7.49 -21.08 -17.22
CA TYR A 228 7.08 -19.81 -16.62
C TYR A 228 7.95 -18.66 -17.13
N MET A 229 7.32 -17.61 -17.65
CA MET A 229 7.98 -16.35 -17.91
C MET A 229 7.78 -15.40 -16.73
N VAL A 230 8.87 -14.90 -16.16
CA VAL A 230 8.83 -13.93 -15.07
C VAL A 230 8.59 -12.56 -15.69
N GLU A 231 7.39 -12.04 -15.51
CA GLU A 231 6.98 -10.75 -16.04
C GLU A 231 7.33 -9.66 -15.02
N ASP A 232 6.94 -9.82 -13.77
CA ASP A 232 7.00 -8.71 -12.79
C ASP A 232 7.36 -9.18 -11.38
N VAL A 233 7.69 -8.22 -10.50
CA VAL A 233 7.95 -8.48 -9.08
C VAL A 233 7.63 -7.27 -8.21
N GLY A 234 7.04 -7.50 -7.05
CA GLY A 234 6.82 -6.45 -6.06
C GLY A 234 6.07 -6.95 -4.83
N PRO A 235 5.83 -6.08 -3.84
CA PRO A 235 5.02 -6.42 -2.67
C PRO A 235 3.61 -6.82 -3.10
N GLN A 236 3.12 -7.98 -2.65
CA GLN A 236 1.69 -8.28 -2.70
C GLN A 236 1.05 -7.73 -1.41
N ALA A 237 -0.06 -6.99 -1.55
CA ALA A 237 -0.85 -6.60 -0.38
C ALA A 237 -1.27 -7.85 0.39
N GLY A 238 -0.94 -7.89 1.69
CA GLY A 238 -1.33 -8.95 2.61
C GLY A 238 -2.80 -8.93 2.96
#